data_AF-I3Y9R6-F1
#
_entry.id   AF-I3Y9R6-F1
#
_cell.length_a   1.000
_cell.length_b   1.000
_cell.length_c   1.000
_cell.angle_alpha   90.00
_cell.angle_beta   90.00
_cell.angle_gamma   90.00
#
_symmetry.space_group_name_H-M   'P 1'
#
loop_
_entity.id
_entity.type
_entity.pdbx_description
1 polymer ?
#
loop_
_entity_poly.entity_id
_entity_poly.type
_entity_poly.pdbx_seq_one_letter_code
_entity_poly.pdbx_strand_id
1 'polypeptide(L)'
;MSTGSPNPCRRSRPLERVTPLFRLIKALSWLSIVSVILALALGALFLPDSRPIVEQDRAITAAERAWARHWVAANRPRGRQPGELMTIGLSEREATLLANELLGRFGQGRAAVRLDAGRATIDASLALPWNPRGSFVNLELGLVANGSLPKIETARLGGVPLPGTLVQALAERALAAVVNSQLLQQVDLEDDRMRIVYEWRPHLLERIGSGFVADADLPNLLRYQNDLTKMLADRTRRGPVQLADLLAHLLSRAGAQPADADPIAENRAIFMVLAAYVNGRTIRDPADATASPKASRPHPVLLRGRQDLSQHFMTSAALAIQGDDTLSGMVGWYKEMSDANGGSGFSFADMAANRAGIRLARLATGNREDARRLQRIARQGLAEDDFMPAIDGLPEGIDQQTFAANFSGTSQADYQRIIAHIDRRIDARRLFREL
;
A
#
# COMPACT_ATOMS: atom_id res chain seq x y z
N MET A 1 -44.00 34.71 -46.47
CA MET A 1 -43.49 33.33 -46.40
C MET A 1 -41.98 33.45 -46.16
N SER A 2 -41.36 33.12 -45.00
CA SER A 2 -41.46 31.91 -44.15
C SER A 2 -41.18 30.64 -44.96
N THR A 3 -40.17 29.78 -44.75
CA THR A 3 -39.13 29.59 -43.68
C THR A 3 -37.70 29.59 -44.30
N GLY A 4 -36.55 29.26 -43.66
CA GLY A 4 -36.23 28.77 -42.31
C GLY A 4 -34.70 28.60 -42.01
N SER A 5 -34.38 28.19 -40.77
CA SER A 5 -33.05 27.92 -40.15
C SER A 5 -32.57 26.44 -40.27
N PRO A 6 -31.38 25.99 -39.76
CA PRO A 6 -30.16 26.72 -39.31
C PRO A 6 -28.78 26.06 -39.69
N ASN A 7 -27.68 26.68 -39.24
CA ASN A 7 -26.27 26.21 -39.29
C ASN A 7 -25.96 24.86 -38.60
N PRO A 8 -24.93 24.10 -39.05
CA PRO A 8 -24.19 23.15 -38.21
C PRO A 8 -23.02 23.82 -37.47
N CYS A 9 -23.01 23.71 -36.14
CA CYS A 9 -22.04 24.37 -35.26
C CYS A 9 -20.70 23.60 -35.19
N ARG A 10 -19.61 24.19 -35.71
CA ARG A 10 -18.26 23.60 -35.64
C ARG A 10 -17.58 23.96 -34.31
N ARG A 11 -17.88 23.23 -33.24
CA ARG A 11 -17.22 23.38 -31.92
C ARG A 11 -15.73 23.00 -32.00
N SER A 12 -14.86 24.00 -32.12
CA SER A 12 -13.44 23.87 -31.78
C SER A 12 -13.30 23.60 -30.28
N ARG A 13 -12.62 22.52 -29.91
CA ARG A 13 -12.22 22.30 -28.50
C ARG A 13 -11.04 23.21 -28.18
N PRO A 14 -11.06 24.01 -27.10
CA PRO A 14 -9.85 24.66 -26.62
C PRO A 14 -8.88 23.59 -26.11
N LEU A 15 -7.68 23.56 -26.67
CA LEU A 15 -6.56 22.84 -26.07
C LEU A 15 -6.12 23.65 -24.85
N GLU A 16 -6.43 23.18 -23.64
CA GLU A 16 -5.87 23.71 -22.41
C GLU A 16 -4.35 23.49 -22.40
N ARG A 17 -3.62 24.50 -22.89
CA ARG A 17 -2.17 24.58 -22.70
C ARG A 17 -1.92 24.84 -21.22
N VAL A 18 -1.75 23.77 -20.44
CA VAL A 18 -1.19 23.85 -19.08
C VAL A 18 0.10 24.67 -19.17
N THR A 19 0.08 25.87 -18.61
CA THR A 19 1.15 26.85 -18.83
C THR A 19 2.47 26.34 -18.24
N PRO A 20 3.63 26.65 -18.85
CA PRO A 20 4.93 26.21 -18.33
C PRO A 20 5.16 26.71 -16.89
N LEU A 21 4.57 27.86 -16.53
CA LEU A 21 4.53 28.40 -15.18
C LEU A 21 3.91 27.43 -14.16
N PHE A 22 2.84 26.72 -14.51
CA PHE A 22 2.20 25.75 -13.60
C PHE A 22 3.04 24.49 -13.39
N ARG A 23 3.79 24.07 -14.42
CA ARG A 23 4.80 23.00 -14.29
C ARG A 23 5.99 23.45 -13.45
N LEU A 24 6.44 24.70 -13.62
CA LEU A 24 7.51 25.30 -12.84
C LEU A 24 7.14 25.40 -11.35
N ILE A 25 5.93 25.89 -11.03
CA ILE A 25 5.41 25.98 -9.65
C ILE A 25 5.31 24.58 -9.01
N LYS A 26 4.83 23.56 -9.74
CA LYS A 26 4.84 22.18 -9.26
C LYS A 26 6.25 21.62 -9.06
N ALA A 27 7.20 21.92 -9.96
CA ALA A 27 8.58 21.48 -9.81
C ALA A 27 9.26 22.14 -8.59
N LEU A 28 9.05 23.44 -8.36
CA LEU A 28 9.55 24.15 -7.18
C LEU A 28 8.90 23.66 -5.87
N SER A 29 7.61 23.34 -5.87
CA SER A 29 6.98 22.77 -4.66
C SER A 29 7.52 21.37 -4.37
N TRP A 30 7.69 20.50 -5.38
CA TRP A 30 8.36 19.21 -5.23
C TRP A 30 9.82 19.35 -4.75
N LEU A 31 10.61 20.27 -5.30
CA LEU A 31 11.97 20.56 -4.84
C LEU A 31 12.00 21.04 -3.38
N SER A 32 11.04 21.87 -2.96
CA SER A 32 10.90 22.33 -1.57
C SER A 32 10.50 21.19 -0.62
N ILE A 33 9.70 20.22 -1.10
CA ILE A 33 9.32 19.03 -0.33
C ILE A 33 10.53 18.09 -0.18
N VAL A 34 11.26 17.84 -1.27
CA VAL A 34 12.47 17.02 -1.25
C VAL A 34 13.53 17.67 -0.37
N SER A 35 13.75 18.98 -0.44
CA SER A 35 14.72 19.66 0.43
C SER A 35 14.29 19.68 1.90
N VAL A 36 13.00 19.77 2.22
CA VAL A 36 12.49 19.62 3.60
C VAL A 36 12.66 18.20 4.12
N ILE A 37 12.26 17.18 3.36
CA ILE A 37 12.41 15.77 3.75
C ILE A 37 13.90 15.44 3.88
N LEU A 38 14.74 15.92 2.97
CA LEU A 38 16.19 15.76 3.01
C LEU A 38 16.79 16.50 4.22
N ALA A 39 16.32 17.70 4.57
CA ALA A 39 16.77 18.43 5.76
C ALA A 39 16.31 17.77 7.07
N LEU A 40 15.12 17.17 7.11
CA LEU A 40 14.66 16.39 8.26
C LEU A 40 15.40 15.04 8.37
N ALA A 41 15.72 14.40 7.24
CA ALA A 41 16.51 13.17 7.19
C ALA A 41 17.99 13.41 7.55
N LEU A 42 18.60 14.49 7.06
CA LEU A 42 19.92 14.94 7.53
C LEU A 42 19.84 15.32 9.01
N GLY A 43 18.82 16.06 9.45
CA GLY A 43 18.61 16.36 10.88
C GLY A 43 18.58 15.09 11.73
N ALA A 44 17.84 14.06 11.30
CA ALA A 44 17.79 12.76 11.96
C ALA A 44 19.12 11.95 11.89
N LEU A 45 19.95 12.18 10.86
CA LEU A 45 21.30 11.59 10.78
C LEU A 45 22.32 12.32 11.67
N PHE A 46 22.22 13.64 11.81
CA PHE A 46 23.21 14.50 12.46
C PHE A 46 22.85 14.94 13.89
N LEU A 47 21.60 14.72 14.33
CA LEU A 47 21.12 14.96 15.70
C LEU A 47 20.49 13.70 16.33
N PRO A 48 21.18 12.55 16.37
CA PRO A 48 20.69 11.38 17.10
C PRO A 48 20.78 11.62 18.61
N ASP A 49 19.65 11.58 19.30
CA ASP A 49 19.62 11.62 20.76
C ASP A 49 20.18 10.32 21.34
N SER A 50 21.00 10.44 22.38
CA SER A 50 21.59 9.29 23.09
C SER A 50 20.58 8.56 23.99
N ARG A 51 19.38 9.12 24.19
CA ARG A 51 18.30 8.57 25.02
C ARG A 51 16.94 8.82 24.36
N PRO A 52 15.99 7.88 24.46
CA PRO A 52 14.62 8.13 24.04
C PRO A 52 13.89 9.01 25.06
N ILE A 53 13.00 9.90 24.60
CA ILE A 53 12.05 10.62 25.46
C ILE A 53 10.96 9.66 25.98
N VAL A 54 10.56 8.67 25.18
CA VAL A 54 9.57 7.65 25.56
C VAL A 54 10.26 6.31 25.84
N GLU A 55 10.06 5.75 27.04
CA GLU A 55 10.72 4.53 27.50
C GLU A 55 10.48 3.31 26.58
N GLN A 56 11.59 2.65 26.22
CA GLN A 56 11.68 1.54 25.26
C GLN A 56 11.84 0.16 25.94
N ASP A 57 11.87 0.14 27.27
CA ASP A 57 12.08 -1.04 28.11
C ASP A 57 11.00 -2.12 27.94
N ARG A 58 9.78 -1.70 27.63
CA ARG A 58 8.62 -2.57 27.37
C ARG A 58 8.25 -2.62 25.89
N ALA A 59 8.56 -3.76 25.26
CA ALA A 59 8.05 -4.08 23.93
C ALA A 59 6.51 -4.16 23.91
N ILE A 60 5.88 -3.67 22.84
CA ILE A 60 4.42 -3.69 22.68
C ILE A 60 3.92 -5.15 22.73
N THR A 61 3.10 -5.46 23.72
CA THR A 61 2.63 -6.82 23.97
C THR A 61 1.76 -7.34 22.81
N ALA A 62 1.65 -8.66 22.69
CA ALA A 62 0.75 -9.26 21.71
C ALA A 62 -0.73 -8.84 21.96
N ALA A 63 -1.10 -8.66 23.23
CA ALA A 63 -2.44 -8.21 23.64
C ALA A 63 -2.73 -6.77 23.21
N GLU A 64 -1.79 -5.84 23.40
CA GLU A 64 -1.94 -4.43 22.98
C GLU A 64 -2.07 -4.30 21.45
N ARG A 65 -1.28 -5.06 20.69
CA ARG A 65 -1.39 -5.09 19.21
C ARG A 65 -2.68 -5.77 18.73
N ALA A 66 -3.11 -6.83 19.42
CA ALA A 66 -4.40 -7.47 19.14
C ALA A 66 -5.58 -6.54 19.45
N TRP A 67 -5.51 -5.80 20.56
CA TRP A 67 -6.49 -4.77 20.91
C TRP A 67 -6.55 -3.67 19.85
N ALA A 68 -5.41 -3.11 19.42
CA ALA A 68 -5.37 -2.05 18.42
C ALA A 68 -5.98 -2.51 17.07
N ARG A 69 -5.63 -3.72 16.62
CA ARG A 69 -6.24 -4.33 15.42
C ARG A 69 -7.75 -4.58 15.59
N HIS A 70 -8.17 -5.06 16.76
CA HIS A 70 -9.59 -5.31 17.05
C HIS A 70 -10.39 -4.01 17.10
N TRP A 71 -9.87 -2.96 17.74
CA TRP A 71 -10.49 -1.64 17.81
C TRP A 71 -10.71 -1.06 16.41
N VAL A 72 -9.68 -1.12 15.54
CA VAL A 72 -9.80 -0.70 14.13
C VAL A 72 -10.82 -1.56 13.37
N ALA A 73 -10.89 -2.87 13.63
CA ALA A 73 -11.83 -3.77 12.96
C ALA A 73 -13.29 -3.61 13.44
N ALA A 74 -13.49 -3.33 14.74
CA ALA A 74 -14.80 -3.11 15.36
C ALA A 74 -15.37 -1.74 14.97
N ASN A 75 -14.51 -0.71 14.92
CA ASN A 75 -14.89 0.64 14.49
C ASN A 75 -14.88 0.83 12.96
N ARG A 76 -14.83 -0.25 12.16
CA ARG A 76 -15.19 -0.23 10.73
C ARG A 76 -16.72 -0.21 10.60
N PRO A 77 -17.36 0.92 10.22
CA PRO A 77 -18.81 1.02 10.17
C PRO A 77 -19.39 0.15 9.05
N ARG A 78 -20.02 -0.97 9.43
CA ARG A 78 -20.71 -1.88 8.49
C ARG A 78 -22.15 -1.41 8.32
N GLY A 79 -22.61 -1.29 7.07
CA GLY A 79 -24.00 -0.92 6.75
C GLY A 79 -24.39 0.55 6.94
N ARG A 80 -23.43 1.45 7.19
CA ARG A 80 -23.67 2.91 7.32
C ARG A 80 -23.71 3.60 5.96
N GLN A 81 -24.49 4.67 5.84
CA GLN A 81 -24.66 5.40 4.58
C GLN A 81 -23.49 6.38 4.33
N PRO A 82 -23.05 6.59 3.08
CA PRO A 82 -22.08 7.64 2.77
C PRO A 82 -22.63 9.02 3.18
N GLY A 83 -21.83 9.84 3.86
CA GLY A 83 -22.24 11.15 4.38
C GLY A 83 -22.69 11.14 5.85
N GLU A 84 -22.78 9.97 6.48
CA GLU A 84 -23.24 9.85 7.87
C GLU A 84 -22.15 10.33 8.86
N LEU A 85 -22.51 11.23 9.79
CA LEU A 85 -21.58 11.71 10.82
C LEU A 85 -21.31 10.62 11.86
N MET A 86 -20.04 10.27 12.01
CA MET A 86 -19.53 9.30 12.96
C MET A 86 -18.73 10.02 14.04
N THR A 87 -18.94 9.61 15.29
CA THR A 87 -18.18 10.09 16.44
C THR A 87 -17.39 8.92 17.02
N ILE A 88 -16.07 9.12 17.17
CA ILE A 88 -15.18 8.21 17.88
C ILE A 88 -14.65 8.92 19.13
N GLY A 89 -14.77 8.26 20.28
CA GLY A 89 -14.00 8.62 21.47
C GLY A 89 -12.74 7.76 21.56
N LEU A 90 -11.64 8.38 21.98
CA LEU A 90 -10.38 7.74 22.32
C LEU A 90 -9.93 8.27 23.68
N SER A 91 -9.71 7.39 24.66
CA SER A 91 -8.95 7.76 25.86
C SER A 91 -7.47 7.99 25.55
N GLU A 92 -6.74 8.65 26.46
CA GLU A 92 -5.30 8.88 26.34
C GLU A 92 -4.53 7.57 26.11
N ARG A 93 -4.91 6.52 26.86
CA ARG A 93 -4.37 5.19 26.73
C ARG A 93 -4.61 4.58 25.34
N GLU A 94 -5.82 4.71 24.82
CA GLU A 94 -6.18 4.16 23.51
C GLU A 94 -5.49 4.90 22.36
N ALA A 95 -5.40 6.23 22.45
CA ALA A 95 -4.63 7.05 21.52
C ALA A 95 -3.14 6.67 21.54
N THR A 96 -2.57 6.48 22.73
CA THR A 96 -1.20 5.98 22.92
C THR A 96 -1.00 4.60 22.30
N LEU A 97 -1.92 3.64 22.50
CA LEU A 97 -1.82 2.30 21.91
C LEU A 97 -1.87 2.32 20.37
N LEU A 98 -2.76 3.13 19.79
CA LEU A 98 -2.83 3.31 18.34
C LEU A 98 -1.59 3.99 17.77
N ALA A 99 -1.05 5.02 18.45
CA ALA A 99 0.19 5.68 18.05
C ALA A 99 1.39 4.70 18.07
N ASN A 100 1.47 3.82 19.07
CA ASN A 100 2.49 2.78 19.15
C ASN A 100 2.37 1.72 18.04
N GLU A 101 1.16 1.25 17.70
CA GLU A 101 0.93 0.30 16.59
C GLU A 101 1.22 0.93 15.21
N LEU A 102 1.07 2.25 15.07
CA LEU A 102 1.50 2.99 13.88
C LEU A 102 3.03 3.14 13.83
N LEU A 103 3.66 3.57 14.92
CA LEU A 103 5.11 3.81 14.97
C LEU A 103 5.92 2.52 14.83
N GLY A 104 5.44 1.41 15.39
CA GLY A 104 6.03 0.07 15.23
C GLY A 104 6.04 -0.47 13.78
N ARG A 105 5.48 0.28 12.81
CA ARG A 105 5.61 -0.02 11.37
C ARG A 105 6.91 0.51 10.77
N PHE A 106 7.52 1.52 11.40
CA PHE A 106 8.74 2.19 10.92
C PHE A 106 10.02 1.67 11.57
N GLY A 107 9.92 0.95 12.70
CA GLY A 107 11.06 0.37 13.39
C GLY A 107 10.75 0.02 14.85
N GLN A 108 11.79 -0.11 15.66
CA GLN A 108 11.65 -0.16 17.12
C GLN A 108 11.41 1.27 17.61
N GLY A 109 10.20 1.57 18.06
CA GLY A 109 9.87 2.90 18.55
C GLY A 109 8.66 2.88 19.46
N ARG A 110 8.52 3.94 20.25
CA ARG A 110 7.46 4.12 21.24
C ARG A 110 6.90 5.53 21.13
N ALA A 111 5.60 5.65 21.34
CA ALA A 111 4.91 6.92 21.45
C ALA A 111 4.19 7.02 22.80
N ALA A 112 4.06 8.24 23.31
CA ALA A 112 3.16 8.60 24.39
C ALA A 112 2.27 9.74 23.88
N VAL A 113 0.97 9.63 24.12
CA VAL A 113 0.02 10.73 23.91
C VAL A 113 -0.44 11.17 25.30
N ARG A 114 -0.54 12.48 25.55
CA ARG A 114 -1.30 13.02 26.68
C ARG A 114 -2.43 13.92 26.21
N LEU A 115 -3.57 13.86 26.88
CA LEU A 115 -4.79 14.58 26.52
C LEU A 115 -5.29 15.43 27.69
N ASP A 116 -5.21 16.76 27.52
CA ASP A 116 -5.67 17.76 28.47
C ASP A 116 -6.81 18.60 27.84
N ALA A 117 -7.62 19.29 28.65
CA ALA A 117 -8.63 20.22 28.16
C ALA A 117 -8.06 21.24 27.14
N GLY A 118 -8.45 21.08 25.86
CA GLY A 118 -8.02 21.92 24.75
C GLY A 118 -6.58 21.72 24.27
N ARG A 119 -5.81 20.76 24.80
CA ARG A 119 -4.40 20.50 24.44
C ARG A 119 -4.12 19.00 24.28
N ALA A 120 -3.18 18.66 23.42
CA ALA A 120 -2.65 17.30 23.37
C ALA A 120 -1.14 17.35 23.13
N THR A 121 -0.40 16.49 23.80
CA THR A 121 1.04 16.30 23.54
C THR A 121 1.27 14.91 22.97
N ILE A 122 2.14 14.82 21.97
CA ILE A 122 2.52 13.57 21.32
C ILE A 122 4.05 13.51 21.31
N ASP A 123 4.59 12.66 22.17
CA ASP A 123 6.01 12.37 22.25
C ASP A 123 6.28 11.04 21.55
N ALA A 124 7.29 10.97 20.70
CA ALA A 124 7.66 9.77 19.98
C ALA A 124 9.17 9.60 19.92
N SER A 125 9.64 8.37 20.11
CA SER A 125 11.04 7.98 20.07
C SER A 125 11.21 6.78 19.15
N LEU A 126 11.97 6.95 18.06
CA LEU A 126 12.29 5.89 17.09
C LEU A 126 13.77 5.54 17.16
N ALA A 127 14.11 4.28 17.40
CA ALA A 127 15.48 3.81 17.42
C ALA A 127 16.04 3.69 15.99
N LEU A 128 17.24 4.23 15.78
CA LEU A 128 17.87 4.25 14.45
C LEU A 128 18.42 2.86 14.08
N PRO A 129 18.23 2.38 12.83
CA PRO A 129 18.51 1.00 12.46
C PRO A 129 20.00 0.63 12.54
N TRP A 130 20.90 1.61 12.39
CA TRP A 130 22.35 1.42 12.51
C TRP A 130 22.85 1.38 13.97
N ASN A 131 22.09 1.90 14.93
CA ASN A 131 22.42 1.84 16.36
C ASN A 131 21.16 1.83 17.24
N PRO A 132 20.37 0.73 17.22
CA PRO A 132 19.05 0.69 17.86
C PRO A 132 19.09 0.70 19.41
N ARG A 133 20.29 0.69 20.02
CA ARG A 133 20.48 0.72 21.48
C ARG A 133 21.03 2.04 22.01
N GLY A 134 21.43 2.98 21.16
CA GLY A 134 22.11 4.21 21.59
C GLY A 134 21.94 5.41 20.67
N SER A 135 21.03 5.36 19.70
CA SER A 135 20.73 6.49 18.82
C SER A 135 19.24 6.51 18.49
N PHE A 136 18.57 7.59 18.87
CA PHE A 136 17.13 7.76 18.74
C PHE A 136 16.81 9.05 17.98
N VAL A 137 15.74 9.02 17.19
CA VAL A 137 15.08 10.22 16.70
C VAL A 137 13.90 10.48 17.62
N ASN A 138 13.98 11.55 18.40
CA ASN A 138 12.88 12.02 19.24
C ASN A 138 12.07 13.09 18.51
N LEU A 139 10.75 13.02 18.64
CA LEU A 139 9.78 13.97 18.11
C LEU A 139 8.84 14.37 19.25
N GLU A 140 8.76 15.65 19.56
CA GLU A 140 7.80 16.22 20.51
C GLU A 140 6.82 17.09 19.70
N LEU A 141 5.51 16.90 19.86
CA LEU A 141 4.47 17.70 19.21
C LEU A 141 3.45 18.20 20.24
N GLY A 142 3.29 19.52 20.34
CA GLY A 142 2.22 20.16 21.10
C GLY A 142 1.09 20.61 20.17
N LEU A 143 -0.11 20.11 20.41
CA LEU A 143 -1.36 20.45 19.72
C LEU A 143 -2.23 21.30 20.65
N VAL A 144 -2.93 22.29 20.08
CA VAL A 144 -3.93 23.10 20.79
C VAL A 144 -5.21 23.22 19.96
N ALA A 145 -6.36 23.13 20.61
CA ALA A 145 -7.66 23.26 19.97
C ALA A 145 -7.79 24.62 19.25
N ASN A 146 -8.32 24.61 18.02
CA ASN A 146 -8.38 25.79 17.16
C ASN A 146 -9.59 25.74 16.21
N GLY A 147 -10.78 26.00 16.76
CA GLY A 147 -12.04 25.83 16.02
C GLY A 147 -12.35 24.35 15.82
N SER A 148 -12.56 23.93 14.57
CA SER A 148 -12.89 22.54 14.24
C SER A 148 -11.71 21.56 14.37
N LEU A 149 -10.47 22.03 14.23
CA LEU A 149 -9.29 21.16 14.13
C LEU A 149 -8.14 21.72 14.98
N PRO A 150 -7.40 20.88 15.73
CA PRO A 150 -6.25 21.35 16.48
C PRO A 150 -5.16 21.86 15.53
N LYS A 151 -4.49 22.94 15.94
CA LYS A 151 -3.27 23.42 15.30
C LYS A 151 -2.06 22.89 16.05
N ILE A 152 -0.94 22.71 15.33
CA ILE A 152 0.35 22.45 15.98
C ILE A 152 0.85 23.77 16.56
N GLU A 153 0.97 23.83 17.89
CA GLU A 153 1.51 24.98 18.64
C GLU A 153 3.04 24.88 18.73
N THR A 154 3.55 23.68 18.98
CA THR A 154 4.99 23.40 19.11
C THR A 154 5.36 22.11 18.39
N ALA A 155 6.57 22.06 17.84
CA ALA A 155 7.17 20.84 17.31
C ALA A 155 8.68 20.85 17.52
N ARG A 156 9.26 19.73 17.94
CA ARG A 156 10.70 19.55 18.11
C ARG A 156 11.15 18.23 17.52
N LEU A 157 12.34 18.21 16.93
CA LEU A 157 12.99 17.00 16.41
C LEU A 157 14.42 16.95 16.94
N GLY A 158 14.79 15.88 17.66
CA GLY A 158 16.11 15.76 18.30
C GLY A 158 16.41 16.92 19.25
N GLY A 159 15.42 17.35 20.04
CA GLY A 159 15.47 18.54 20.91
C GLY A 159 15.49 19.90 20.20
N VAL A 160 15.66 19.95 18.87
CA VAL A 160 15.69 21.21 18.10
C VAL A 160 14.27 21.66 17.78
N PRO A 161 13.86 22.91 18.12
CA PRO A 161 12.55 23.44 17.75
C PRO A 161 12.45 23.63 16.24
N LEU A 162 11.40 23.06 15.64
CA LEU A 162 11.13 23.24 14.21
C LEU A 162 10.53 24.64 13.97
N PRO A 163 10.95 25.35 12.91
CA PRO A 163 10.36 26.65 12.56
C PRO A 163 8.85 26.55 12.33
N GLY A 164 8.06 27.42 12.95
CA GLY A 164 6.59 27.37 12.86
C GLY A 164 6.05 27.38 11.43
N THR A 165 6.73 28.07 10.50
CA THR A 165 6.40 28.06 9.06
C THR A 165 6.57 26.69 8.41
N LEU A 166 7.59 25.93 8.78
CA LEU A 166 7.83 24.57 8.31
C LEU A 166 6.77 23.61 8.85
N VAL A 167 6.50 23.72 10.15
CA VAL A 167 5.47 22.93 10.85
C VAL A 167 4.10 23.18 10.23
N GLN A 168 3.75 24.45 10.00
CA GLN A 168 2.48 24.82 9.38
C GLN A 168 2.38 24.34 7.92
N ALA A 169 3.43 24.48 7.10
CA ALA A 169 3.41 23.98 5.72
C ALA A 169 3.27 22.45 5.63
N LEU A 170 3.88 21.71 6.56
CA LEU A 170 3.71 20.26 6.69
C LEU A 170 2.31 19.90 7.20
N ALA A 171 1.80 20.61 8.20
CA ALA A 171 0.46 20.43 8.75
C ALA A 171 -0.62 20.71 7.69
N GLU A 172 -0.53 21.81 6.95
CA GLU A 172 -1.46 22.16 5.87
C GLU A 172 -1.44 21.13 4.73
N ARG A 173 -0.27 20.53 4.40
CA ARG A 173 -0.19 19.44 3.41
C ARG A 173 -0.75 18.12 3.94
N ALA A 174 -0.43 17.73 5.16
CA ALA A 174 -0.97 16.53 5.80
C ALA A 174 -2.49 16.65 5.96
N LEU A 175 -2.95 17.84 6.38
CA LEU A 175 -4.36 18.16 6.53
C LEU A 175 -5.04 18.23 5.16
N ALA A 176 -4.44 18.81 4.12
CA ALA A 176 -5.00 18.79 2.77
C ALA A 176 -5.18 17.35 2.23
N ALA A 177 -4.27 16.42 2.54
CA ALA A 177 -4.44 15.00 2.20
C ALA A 177 -5.65 14.34 2.91
N VAL A 178 -6.10 14.89 4.05
CA VAL A 178 -7.24 14.39 4.85
C VAL A 178 -8.52 15.23 4.66
N VAL A 179 -8.41 16.50 4.24
CA VAL A 179 -9.50 17.49 4.12
C VAL A 179 -9.96 17.69 2.67
N ASN A 180 -9.13 17.40 1.66
CA ASN A 180 -9.57 17.25 0.25
C ASN A 180 -10.56 16.07 0.04
N SER A 181 -10.95 15.40 1.12
CA SER A 181 -11.91 14.32 1.18
C SER A 181 -13.08 14.61 2.14
N GLN A 182 -13.17 15.82 2.72
CA GLN A 182 -14.21 16.30 3.65
C GLN A 182 -14.41 15.41 4.90
N LEU A 183 -13.35 14.73 5.34
CA LEU A 183 -13.48 13.63 6.30
C LEU A 183 -13.62 14.12 7.74
N LEU A 184 -12.68 14.89 8.26
CA LEU A 184 -12.70 15.36 9.65
C LEU A 184 -13.50 16.66 9.75
N GLN A 185 -14.57 16.64 10.55
CA GLN A 185 -15.38 17.83 10.81
C GLN A 185 -15.04 18.50 12.14
N GLN A 186 -14.73 17.72 13.17
CA GLN A 186 -14.37 18.25 14.48
C GLN A 186 -13.42 17.31 15.22
N VAL A 187 -12.43 17.87 15.92
CA VAL A 187 -11.61 17.15 16.90
C VAL A 187 -11.62 17.96 18.19
N ASP A 188 -12.27 17.43 19.21
CA ASP A 188 -12.37 18.03 20.54
C ASP A 188 -11.42 17.32 21.50
N LEU A 189 -10.67 18.11 22.27
CA LEU A 189 -9.69 17.66 23.24
C LEU A 189 -10.25 17.92 24.65
N GLU A 190 -10.62 16.85 25.34
CA GLU A 190 -11.10 16.82 26.73
C GLU A 190 -10.01 16.19 27.62
N ASP A 191 -10.14 16.34 28.95
CA ASP A 191 -9.23 15.65 29.89
C ASP A 191 -9.31 14.12 29.72
N ASP A 192 -8.15 13.48 29.54
CA ASP A 192 -7.98 12.03 29.27
C ASP A 192 -8.72 11.53 28.01
N ARG A 193 -9.35 12.39 27.20
CA ARG A 193 -10.19 11.95 26.05
C ARG A 193 -10.13 12.88 24.85
N MET A 194 -10.05 12.28 23.67
CA MET A 194 -10.20 12.95 22.39
C MET A 194 -11.46 12.45 21.69
N ARG A 195 -12.31 13.37 21.27
CA ARG A 195 -13.52 13.07 20.48
C ARG A 195 -13.33 13.54 19.04
N ILE A 196 -13.37 12.60 18.11
CA ILE A 196 -13.21 12.81 16.67
C ILE A 196 -14.57 12.65 16.00
N VAL A 197 -15.07 13.73 15.39
CA VAL A 197 -16.27 13.73 14.55
C VAL A 197 -15.85 13.78 13.09
N TYR A 198 -16.29 12.80 12.31
CA TYR A 198 -15.90 12.63 10.92
C TYR A 198 -17.07 12.15 10.05
N GLU A 199 -17.05 12.51 8.77
CA GLU A 199 -18.03 12.05 7.79
C GLU A 199 -17.65 10.64 7.29
N TRP A 200 -18.55 9.67 7.44
CA TRP A 200 -18.33 8.32 6.93
C TRP A 200 -18.41 8.31 5.41
N ARG A 201 -17.30 7.92 4.77
CA ARG A 201 -17.27 7.56 3.35
C ARG A 201 -16.69 6.15 3.20
N PRO A 202 -17.35 5.26 2.45
CA PRO A 202 -16.79 3.93 2.21
C PRO A 202 -15.44 4.07 1.49
N HIS A 203 -14.51 3.15 1.77
CA HIS A 203 -13.14 3.13 1.22
C HIS A 203 -12.19 4.21 1.76
N LEU A 204 -12.52 4.87 2.88
CA LEU A 204 -11.66 5.80 3.60
C LEU A 204 -10.21 5.29 3.81
N LEU A 205 -10.05 4.10 4.40
CA LEU A 205 -8.73 3.50 4.67
C LEU A 205 -7.97 3.15 3.38
N GLU A 206 -8.69 2.74 2.33
CA GLU A 206 -8.10 2.42 1.03
C GLU A 206 -7.55 3.68 0.33
N ARG A 207 -8.21 4.84 0.49
CA ARG A 207 -7.75 6.13 -0.06
C ARG A 207 -6.48 6.64 0.62
N ILE A 208 -6.34 6.41 1.92
CA ILE A 208 -5.12 6.75 2.66
C ILE A 208 -3.95 5.88 2.16
N GLY A 209 -4.19 4.59 1.88
CA GLY A 209 -3.19 3.71 1.26
C GLY A 209 -2.87 4.03 -0.21
N SER A 210 -3.86 4.49 -0.99
CA SER A 210 -3.68 4.80 -2.42
C SER A 210 -2.99 6.14 -2.69
N GLY A 211 -2.99 7.07 -1.73
CA GLY A 211 -2.30 8.38 -1.83
C GLY A 211 -0.77 8.30 -1.87
N PHE A 212 -0.23 7.08 -1.93
CA PHE A 212 1.21 6.78 -1.95
C PHE A 212 1.65 5.97 -3.18
N VAL A 213 0.73 5.65 -4.09
CA VAL A 213 1.09 5.23 -5.44
C VAL A 213 1.74 6.44 -6.11
N ALA A 214 2.94 6.26 -6.69
CA ALA A 214 3.59 7.35 -7.41
C ALA A 214 2.70 7.84 -8.57
N ASP A 215 2.46 9.15 -8.64
CA ASP A 215 1.57 9.79 -9.65
C ASP A 215 1.90 9.36 -11.10
N ALA A 216 3.14 8.97 -11.37
CA ALA A 216 3.63 8.50 -12.67
C ALA A 216 3.09 7.11 -13.07
N ASP A 217 2.83 6.21 -12.11
CA ASP A 217 2.37 4.84 -12.38
C ASP A 217 0.83 4.75 -12.49
N LEU A 218 0.10 5.70 -11.88
CA LEU A 218 -1.38 5.73 -11.85
C LEU A 218 -2.06 5.63 -13.24
N PRO A 219 -1.62 6.34 -14.30
CA PRO A 219 -2.24 6.21 -15.63
C PRO A 219 -2.15 4.78 -16.20
N ASN A 220 -1.03 4.09 -15.95
CA ASN A 220 -0.85 2.71 -16.39
C ASN A 220 -1.73 1.75 -15.58
N LEU A 221 -1.81 1.95 -14.26
CA LEU A 221 -2.67 1.16 -13.38
C LEU A 221 -4.15 1.25 -13.79
N LEU A 222 -4.67 2.46 -13.99
CA LEU A 222 -6.06 2.68 -14.42
C LEU A 222 -6.33 2.08 -15.82
N ARG A 223 -5.36 2.16 -16.73
CA ARG A 223 -5.45 1.55 -18.06
C ARG A 223 -5.54 0.02 -17.99
N TYR A 224 -4.65 -0.64 -17.27
CA TYR A 224 -4.68 -2.11 -17.17
C TYR A 224 -5.85 -2.61 -16.35
N GLN A 225 -6.33 -1.87 -15.36
CA GLN A 225 -7.59 -2.18 -14.68
C GLN A 225 -8.79 -2.12 -15.63
N ASN A 226 -8.85 -1.12 -16.51
CA ASN A 226 -9.91 -1.01 -17.52
C ASN A 226 -9.84 -2.17 -18.53
N ASP A 227 -8.64 -2.53 -19.01
CA ASP A 227 -8.47 -3.67 -19.91
C ASP A 227 -8.82 -5.02 -19.25
N LEU A 228 -8.43 -5.23 -17.98
CA LEU A 228 -8.86 -6.37 -17.16
C LEU A 228 -10.39 -6.41 -17.01
N THR A 229 -11.01 -5.26 -16.71
CA THR A 229 -12.46 -5.15 -16.54
C THR A 229 -13.21 -5.52 -17.83
N LYS A 230 -12.73 -5.09 -19.00
CA LYS A 230 -13.30 -5.49 -20.31
C LYS A 230 -13.17 -6.98 -20.55
N MET A 231 -11.96 -7.53 -20.39
CA MET A 231 -11.68 -8.97 -20.57
C MET A 231 -12.64 -9.84 -19.73
N LEU A 232 -12.99 -9.40 -18.53
CA LEU A 232 -13.91 -10.09 -17.63
C LEU A 232 -15.39 -9.82 -17.96
N ALA A 233 -15.73 -8.62 -18.42
CA ALA A 233 -17.11 -8.27 -18.82
C ALA A 233 -17.58 -9.07 -20.05
N ASP A 234 -16.66 -9.39 -20.97
CA ASP A 234 -16.95 -10.17 -22.18
C ASP A 234 -17.17 -11.68 -21.90
N ARG A 235 -16.89 -12.17 -20.68
CA ARG A 235 -17.10 -13.58 -20.30
C ARG A 235 -18.58 -13.87 -19.99
N THR A 236 -19.23 -14.59 -20.90
CA THR A 236 -20.62 -15.05 -20.78
C THR A 236 -20.91 -16.02 -19.63
N ARG A 237 -19.88 -16.66 -19.04
CA ARG A 237 -20.02 -17.56 -17.88
C ARG A 237 -19.26 -17.04 -16.66
N ARG A 238 -19.95 -16.99 -15.51
CA ARG A 238 -19.44 -16.55 -14.19
C ARG A 238 -18.54 -17.60 -13.50
N GLY A 239 -17.70 -18.30 -14.28
CA GLY A 239 -16.77 -19.30 -13.77
C GLY A 239 -15.43 -18.69 -13.35
N PRO A 240 -14.56 -19.47 -12.68
CA PRO A 240 -13.19 -19.06 -12.37
C PRO A 240 -12.35 -18.74 -13.63
N VAL A 241 -11.22 -18.06 -13.42
CA VAL A 241 -10.25 -17.69 -14.45
C VAL A 241 -8.86 -18.17 -14.03
N GLN A 242 -8.05 -18.68 -14.96
CA GLN A 242 -6.65 -18.99 -14.62
C GLN A 242 -5.84 -17.70 -14.53
N LEU A 243 -4.93 -17.61 -13.56
CA LEU A 243 -4.02 -16.46 -13.44
C LEU A 243 -3.16 -16.27 -14.69
N ALA A 244 -2.80 -17.38 -15.36
CA ALA A 244 -2.09 -17.35 -16.64
C ALA A 244 -2.87 -16.63 -17.75
N ASP A 245 -4.20 -16.83 -17.86
CA ASP A 245 -5.03 -16.13 -18.86
C ASP A 245 -4.94 -14.60 -18.68
N LEU A 246 -5.02 -14.15 -17.42
CA LEU A 246 -5.00 -12.73 -17.07
C LEU A 246 -3.63 -12.10 -17.32
N LEU A 247 -2.55 -12.80 -16.92
CA LEU A 247 -1.18 -12.40 -17.20
C LEU A 247 -0.92 -12.36 -18.71
N ALA A 248 -1.30 -13.40 -19.46
CA ALA A 248 -1.13 -13.48 -20.91
C ALA A 248 -1.80 -12.30 -21.61
N HIS A 249 -3.06 -12.02 -21.27
CA HIS A 249 -3.83 -10.92 -21.84
C HIS A 249 -3.16 -9.56 -21.56
N LEU A 250 -2.92 -9.22 -20.29
CA LEU A 250 -2.40 -7.91 -19.92
C LEU A 250 -0.96 -7.69 -20.39
N LEU A 251 -0.08 -8.69 -20.29
CA LEU A 251 1.30 -8.58 -20.78
C LEU A 251 1.36 -8.52 -22.31
N SER A 252 0.43 -9.15 -23.03
CA SER A 252 0.29 -8.94 -24.48
C SER A 252 -0.19 -7.52 -24.82
N ARG A 253 -0.98 -6.87 -23.94
CA ARG A 253 -1.40 -5.46 -24.10
C ARG A 253 -0.25 -4.49 -23.83
N ALA A 254 0.65 -4.80 -22.89
CA ALA A 254 1.91 -4.08 -22.70
C ALA A 254 2.87 -4.25 -23.90
N GLY A 255 2.96 -5.46 -24.44
CA GLY A 255 3.75 -5.74 -25.66
C GLY A 255 3.24 -5.05 -26.93
N ALA A 256 1.99 -4.55 -26.91
CA ALA A 256 1.38 -3.77 -27.99
C ALA A 256 1.50 -2.25 -27.78
N GLN A 257 2.14 -1.79 -26.70
CA GLN A 257 2.42 -0.36 -26.50
C GLN A 257 3.51 0.14 -27.46
N PRO A 258 3.55 1.45 -27.74
CA PRO A 258 4.63 2.09 -28.50
C PRO A 258 6.05 1.67 -28.05
N ALA A 259 7.01 1.77 -28.96
CA ALA A 259 8.37 1.29 -28.74
C ALA A 259 9.12 2.07 -27.63
N ASP A 260 8.80 3.36 -27.49
CA ASP A 260 9.28 4.29 -26.48
C ASP A 260 8.67 4.06 -25.08
N ALA A 261 7.52 3.38 -24.98
CA ALA A 261 6.94 3.00 -23.70
C ALA A 261 7.91 2.14 -22.88
N ASP A 262 7.94 2.34 -21.56
CA ASP A 262 8.84 1.60 -20.67
C ASP A 262 8.25 0.25 -20.25
N PRO A 263 8.77 -0.88 -20.76
CA PRO A 263 8.20 -2.19 -20.47
C PRO A 263 8.25 -2.57 -18.99
N ILE A 264 9.17 -1.98 -18.22
CA ILE A 264 9.26 -2.18 -16.76
C ILE A 264 8.08 -1.54 -16.06
N ALA A 265 7.80 -0.25 -16.31
CA ALA A 265 6.62 0.44 -15.79
C ALA A 265 5.29 -0.20 -16.25
N GLU A 266 5.22 -0.67 -17.50
CA GLU A 266 4.04 -1.39 -18.01
C GLU A 266 3.81 -2.71 -17.24
N ASN A 267 4.84 -3.54 -17.10
CA ASN A 267 4.75 -4.80 -16.38
C ASN A 267 4.45 -4.58 -14.88
N ARG A 268 5.11 -3.60 -14.26
CA ARG A 268 4.85 -3.17 -12.87
C ARG A 268 3.37 -2.90 -12.64
N ALA A 269 2.76 -2.08 -13.50
CA ALA A 269 1.35 -1.72 -13.36
C ALA A 269 0.43 -2.93 -13.49
N ILE A 270 0.70 -3.85 -14.42
CA ILE A 270 -0.05 -5.11 -14.58
C ILE A 270 -0.02 -5.94 -13.30
N PHE A 271 1.15 -6.11 -12.69
CA PHE A 271 1.29 -6.93 -11.49
C PHE A 271 0.56 -6.32 -10.29
N MET A 272 0.59 -4.99 -10.13
CA MET A 272 -0.18 -4.29 -9.10
C MET A 272 -1.70 -4.38 -9.31
N VAL A 273 -2.18 -4.28 -10.55
CA VAL A 273 -3.60 -4.44 -10.91
C VAL A 273 -4.08 -5.86 -10.61
N LEU A 274 -3.31 -6.88 -11.00
CA LEU A 274 -3.65 -8.28 -10.73
C LEU A 274 -3.58 -8.61 -9.25
N ALA A 275 -2.58 -8.10 -8.53
CA ALA A 275 -2.50 -8.14 -7.07
C ALA A 275 -3.78 -7.61 -6.41
N ALA A 276 -4.19 -6.39 -6.76
CA ALA A 276 -5.44 -5.80 -6.26
C ALA A 276 -6.65 -6.71 -6.56
N TYR A 277 -6.77 -7.17 -7.80
CA TYR A 277 -7.90 -7.95 -8.28
C TYR A 277 -8.07 -9.29 -7.56
N VAL A 278 -7.01 -10.11 -7.44
CA VAL A 278 -7.11 -11.44 -6.79
C VAL A 278 -7.40 -11.35 -5.29
N ASN A 279 -7.10 -10.20 -4.67
CA ASN A 279 -7.43 -9.89 -3.27
C ASN A 279 -8.76 -9.13 -3.11
N GLY A 280 -9.60 -9.09 -4.16
CA GLY A 280 -10.92 -8.47 -4.11
C GLY A 280 -10.93 -6.95 -3.98
N ARG A 281 -9.82 -6.27 -4.32
CA ARG A 281 -9.67 -4.82 -4.30
C ARG A 281 -9.71 -4.23 -5.72
N THR A 282 -9.80 -2.92 -5.80
CA THR A 282 -9.86 -2.15 -7.05
C THR A 282 -9.07 -0.87 -6.86
N ILE A 283 -8.19 -0.54 -7.80
CA ILE A 283 -7.43 0.70 -7.82
C ILE A 283 -8.40 1.83 -8.21
N ARG A 284 -8.40 2.93 -7.47
CA ARG A 284 -9.30 4.06 -7.72
C ARG A 284 -8.51 5.24 -8.23
N ASP A 285 -9.10 5.98 -9.16
CA ASP A 285 -8.61 7.31 -9.51
C ASP A 285 -8.92 8.25 -8.32
N PRO A 286 -7.93 8.92 -7.70
CA PRO A 286 -8.18 9.90 -6.65
C PRO A 286 -9.03 11.10 -7.12
N ALA A 287 -9.07 11.38 -8.43
CA ALA A 287 -9.82 12.48 -9.02
C ALA A 287 -11.30 12.12 -9.31
N ASP A 288 -11.65 10.84 -9.47
CA ASP A 288 -13.01 10.38 -9.72
C ASP A 288 -13.59 9.65 -8.48
N ALA A 289 -13.74 10.42 -7.39
CA ALA A 289 -14.14 9.89 -6.10
C ALA A 289 -15.62 9.47 -6.00
N THR A 290 -16.46 9.79 -7.00
CA THR A 290 -17.89 9.48 -7.03
C THR A 290 -18.22 8.26 -7.89
N ALA A 291 -17.31 7.82 -8.77
CA ALA A 291 -17.41 6.55 -9.47
C ALA A 291 -17.36 5.36 -8.51
N SER A 292 -18.54 4.93 -8.05
CA SER A 292 -18.70 3.62 -7.44
C SER A 292 -18.35 2.56 -8.48
N PRO A 293 -17.38 1.65 -8.22
CA PRO A 293 -17.15 0.52 -9.10
C PRO A 293 -18.47 -0.23 -9.26
N LYS A 294 -18.94 -0.41 -10.51
CA LYS A 294 -20.12 -1.25 -10.75
C LYS A 294 -19.85 -2.60 -10.11
N ALA A 295 -20.76 -3.04 -9.23
CA ALA A 295 -20.57 -4.23 -8.42
C ALA A 295 -20.71 -5.54 -9.23
N SER A 296 -19.90 -5.71 -10.27
CA SER A 296 -19.59 -7.02 -10.82
C SER A 296 -18.89 -7.84 -9.74
N ARG A 297 -19.52 -8.93 -9.30
CA ARG A 297 -18.86 -9.89 -8.41
C ARG A 297 -17.59 -10.38 -9.13
N PRO A 298 -16.39 -10.25 -8.52
CA PRO A 298 -15.15 -10.65 -9.17
C PRO A 298 -15.17 -12.15 -9.44
N HIS A 299 -14.55 -12.56 -10.54
CA HIS A 299 -14.35 -13.97 -10.83
C HIS A 299 -13.23 -14.51 -9.93
N PRO A 300 -13.39 -15.67 -9.29
CA PRO A 300 -12.30 -16.33 -8.61
C PRO A 300 -11.14 -16.56 -9.58
N VAL A 301 -9.95 -16.10 -9.22
CA VAL A 301 -8.73 -16.38 -9.98
C VAL A 301 -8.06 -17.60 -9.38
N LEU A 302 -7.65 -18.55 -10.22
CA LEU A 302 -7.01 -19.78 -9.80
C LEU A 302 -5.56 -19.80 -10.28
N LEU A 303 -4.68 -20.30 -9.41
CA LEU A 303 -3.34 -20.76 -9.75
C LEU A 303 -3.24 -22.21 -9.26
N ARG A 304 -2.89 -23.15 -10.14
CA ARG A 304 -2.89 -24.59 -9.84
C ARG A 304 -4.22 -25.09 -9.24
N GLY A 305 -5.33 -24.56 -9.77
CA GLY A 305 -6.69 -24.89 -9.31
C GLY A 305 -7.11 -24.25 -7.99
N ARG A 306 -6.26 -23.42 -7.36
CA ARG A 306 -6.46 -22.83 -6.03
C ARG A 306 -6.49 -21.31 -6.07
N GLN A 307 -7.40 -20.71 -5.30
CA GLN A 307 -7.56 -19.25 -5.24
C GLN A 307 -6.50 -18.59 -4.36
N ASP A 308 -6.27 -19.18 -3.18
CA ASP A 308 -5.24 -18.83 -2.20
C ASP A 308 -3.84 -18.75 -2.83
N LEU A 309 -3.47 -19.74 -3.65
CA LEU A 309 -2.17 -19.71 -4.34
C LEU A 309 -2.05 -18.54 -5.33
N SER A 310 -3.13 -18.12 -5.99
CA SER A 310 -3.10 -16.94 -6.86
C SER A 310 -2.88 -15.64 -6.07
N GLN A 311 -3.44 -15.58 -4.85
CA GLN A 311 -3.28 -14.46 -3.92
C GLN A 311 -1.85 -14.41 -3.39
N HIS A 312 -1.32 -15.52 -2.89
CA HIS A 312 0.08 -15.66 -2.45
C HIS A 312 1.08 -15.26 -3.55
N PHE A 313 0.89 -15.80 -4.75
CA PHE A 313 1.74 -15.50 -5.91
C PHE A 313 1.73 -14.01 -6.25
N MET A 314 0.56 -13.39 -6.44
CA MET A 314 0.50 -11.99 -6.86
C MET A 314 0.85 -11.00 -5.75
N THR A 315 0.58 -11.32 -4.48
CA THR A 315 1.05 -10.55 -3.32
C THR A 315 2.57 -10.49 -3.33
N SER A 316 3.22 -11.65 -3.35
CA SER A 316 4.68 -11.74 -3.31
C SER A 316 5.34 -11.16 -4.56
N ALA A 317 4.71 -11.29 -5.73
CA ALA A 317 5.19 -10.67 -6.96
C ALA A 317 5.10 -9.14 -6.91
N ALA A 318 3.98 -8.56 -6.46
CA ALA A 318 3.84 -7.11 -6.35
C ALA A 318 4.81 -6.51 -5.31
N LEU A 319 5.04 -7.20 -4.19
CA LEU A 319 6.05 -6.82 -3.20
C LEU A 319 7.48 -6.82 -3.78
N ALA A 320 7.81 -7.78 -4.63
CA ALA A 320 9.16 -7.90 -5.21
C ALA A 320 9.48 -6.89 -6.33
N ILE A 321 8.48 -6.21 -6.90
CA ILE A 321 8.66 -5.23 -7.98
C ILE A 321 9.03 -3.84 -7.44
N GLN A 322 8.69 -3.53 -6.17
CA GLN A 322 9.01 -2.23 -5.58
C GLN A 322 10.41 -2.24 -4.98
N GLY A 323 11.35 -1.59 -5.69
CA GLY A 323 12.65 -1.19 -5.15
C GLY A 323 12.56 -0.04 -4.15
N ASP A 324 13.69 0.29 -3.55
CA ASP A 324 13.81 0.94 -2.23
C ASP A 324 13.10 2.32 -2.05
N ASP A 325 12.83 3.06 -3.13
CA ASP A 325 12.45 4.49 -3.06
C ASP A 325 10.96 4.81 -2.86
N THR A 326 10.05 3.82 -2.79
CA THR A 326 8.58 4.09 -2.69
C THR A 326 7.84 3.38 -1.55
N LEU A 327 8.57 2.86 -0.56
CA LEU A 327 8.03 1.97 0.47
C LEU A 327 7.12 2.63 1.52
N SER A 328 7.34 3.91 1.87
CA SER A 328 6.82 4.51 3.12
C SER A 328 5.28 4.46 3.29
N GLY A 329 4.54 4.46 2.18
CA GLY A 329 3.09 4.66 2.21
C GLY A 329 2.22 3.49 1.72
N MET A 330 2.69 2.72 0.74
CA MET A 330 1.94 1.58 0.22
C MET A 330 1.98 0.36 1.18
N VAL A 331 2.91 0.33 2.15
CA VAL A 331 3.00 -0.69 3.21
C VAL A 331 1.69 -0.90 3.97
N GLY A 332 0.85 0.14 4.13
CA GLY A 332 -0.47 -0.01 4.75
C GLY A 332 -1.43 -0.87 3.91
N TRP A 333 -1.52 -0.60 2.61
CA TRP A 333 -2.33 -1.35 1.65
C TRP A 333 -1.82 -2.79 1.47
N TYR A 334 -0.50 -2.96 1.39
CA TYR A 334 0.14 -4.28 1.28
C TYR A 334 0.00 -5.13 2.55
N LYS A 335 -0.04 -4.53 3.75
CA LYS A 335 -0.37 -5.27 4.97
C LYS A 335 -1.80 -5.81 4.95
N GLU A 336 -2.79 -5.04 4.50
CA GLU A 336 -4.16 -5.57 4.36
C GLU A 336 -4.25 -6.75 3.36
N MET A 337 -3.38 -6.77 2.35
CA MET A 337 -3.26 -7.84 1.36
C MET A 337 -2.60 -9.11 1.94
N SER A 338 -1.60 -8.94 2.81
CA SER A 338 -0.94 -10.05 3.51
C SER A 338 -1.79 -10.64 4.64
N ASP A 339 -2.45 -9.79 5.42
CA ASP A 339 -3.26 -10.19 6.59
C ASP A 339 -4.52 -10.95 6.15
N ALA A 340 -5.03 -10.72 4.93
CA ALA A 340 -6.17 -11.44 4.37
C ALA A 340 -5.92 -12.95 4.17
N ASN A 341 -4.65 -13.37 4.09
CA ASN A 341 -4.25 -14.75 3.75
C ASN A 341 -3.86 -15.59 4.99
N GLY A 342 -3.81 -15.01 6.19
CA GLY A 342 -3.14 -15.60 7.37
C GLY A 342 -3.91 -16.67 8.17
N GLY A 343 -4.78 -17.49 7.55
CA GLY A 343 -5.80 -18.26 8.26
C GLY A 343 -5.57 -19.77 8.49
N SER A 344 -4.69 -20.44 7.75
CA SER A 344 -4.75 -21.90 7.53
C SER A 344 -3.60 -22.74 8.10
N GLY A 345 -2.60 -22.13 8.74
CA GLY A 345 -1.35 -22.80 9.12
C GLY A 345 -0.27 -22.69 8.03
N PHE A 346 0.88 -23.34 8.24
CA PHE A 346 2.01 -23.28 7.32
C PHE A 346 1.84 -24.25 6.13
N SER A 347 2.12 -23.75 4.93
CA SER A 347 2.01 -24.48 3.66
C SER A 347 3.24 -24.24 2.78
N PHE A 348 3.86 -25.33 2.32
CA PHE A 348 4.94 -25.24 1.34
C PHE A 348 4.43 -24.97 -0.09
N ALA A 349 3.15 -25.22 -0.39
CA ALA A 349 2.55 -24.80 -1.66
C ALA A 349 2.43 -23.27 -1.73
N ASP A 350 2.08 -22.62 -0.61
CA ASP A 350 2.03 -21.17 -0.51
C ASP A 350 3.43 -20.58 -0.65
N MET A 351 4.45 -21.22 -0.05
CA MET A 351 5.86 -20.85 -0.26
C MET A 351 6.29 -21.01 -1.72
N ALA A 352 5.86 -22.07 -2.42
CA ALA A 352 6.13 -22.23 -3.84
C ALA A 352 5.47 -21.12 -4.68
N ALA A 353 4.21 -20.77 -4.38
CA ALA A 353 3.50 -19.68 -5.04
C ALA A 353 4.16 -18.32 -4.78
N ASN A 354 4.48 -18.01 -3.53
CA ASN A 354 5.18 -16.77 -3.13
C ASN A 354 6.50 -16.62 -3.91
N ARG A 355 7.33 -17.66 -3.92
CA ARG A 355 8.69 -17.61 -4.51
C ARG A 355 8.66 -17.62 -6.03
N ALA A 356 7.74 -18.35 -6.65
CA ALA A 356 7.50 -18.27 -8.09
C ALA A 356 7.02 -16.87 -8.51
N GLY A 357 6.16 -16.24 -7.70
CA GLY A 357 5.72 -14.86 -7.89
C GLY A 357 6.88 -13.86 -7.84
N ILE A 358 7.75 -13.97 -6.84
CA ILE A 358 8.98 -13.16 -6.73
C ILE A 358 9.92 -13.37 -7.93
N ARG A 359 10.06 -14.62 -8.41
CA ARG A 359 10.91 -14.94 -9.56
C ARG A 359 10.34 -14.33 -10.86
N LEU A 360 9.03 -14.42 -11.07
CA LEU A 360 8.34 -13.82 -12.22
C LEU A 360 8.41 -12.30 -12.18
N ALA A 361 8.21 -11.68 -11.01
CA ALA A 361 8.37 -10.25 -10.80
C ALA A 361 9.76 -9.75 -11.20
N ARG A 362 10.83 -10.41 -10.70
CA ARG A 362 12.21 -10.06 -11.04
C ARG A 362 12.51 -10.17 -12.54
N LEU A 363 11.99 -11.19 -13.22
CA LEU A 363 12.05 -11.29 -14.68
C LEU A 363 11.27 -10.14 -15.35
N ALA A 364 10.08 -9.83 -14.85
CA ALA A 364 9.18 -8.85 -15.46
C ALA A 364 9.70 -7.40 -15.36
N THR A 365 10.53 -7.08 -14.36
CA THR A 365 10.94 -5.69 -14.06
C THR A 365 12.44 -5.48 -13.84
N GLY A 366 13.28 -6.53 -13.91
CA GLY A 366 14.71 -6.42 -13.65
C GLY A 366 15.50 -5.64 -14.71
N ASN A 367 15.12 -5.79 -15.99
CA ASN A 367 15.67 -4.99 -17.09
C ASN A 367 14.65 -4.90 -18.25
N ARG A 368 14.91 -4.01 -19.22
CA ARG A 368 13.98 -3.76 -20.35
C ARG A 368 13.90 -4.90 -21.35
N GLU A 369 14.97 -5.70 -21.50
CA GLU A 369 15.02 -6.80 -22.45
C GLU A 369 14.14 -7.98 -21.98
N ASP A 370 14.32 -8.41 -20.74
CA ASP A 370 13.49 -9.44 -20.10
C ASP A 370 12.04 -9.00 -19.97
N ALA A 371 11.79 -7.75 -19.61
CA ALA A 371 10.44 -7.18 -19.58
C ALA A 371 9.74 -7.28 -20.94
N ARG A 372 10.45 -6.98 -22.05
CA ARG A 372 9.93 -7.18 -23.42
C ARG A 372 9.88 -8.66 -23.83
N ARG A 373 10.80 -9.51 -23.38
CA ARG A 373 10.79 -10.97 -23.63
C ARG A 373 9.54 -11.61 -23.02
N LEU A 374 9.22 -11.28 -21.78
CA LEU A 374 8.00 -11.74 -21.11
C LEU A 374 6.73 -11.29 -21.86
N GLN A 375 6.66 -10.03 -22.30
CA GLN A 375 5.55 -9.52 -23.12
C GLN A 375 5.40 -10.28 -24.46
N ARG A 376 6.51 -10.66 -25.11
CA ARG A 376 6.50 -11.48 -26.34
C ARG A 376 5.98 -12.89 -26.07
N ILE A 377 6.43 -13.54 -25.00
CA ILE A 377 5.98 -14.89 -24.62
C ILE A 377 4.49 -14.87 -24.24
N ALA A 378 4.03 -13.86 -23.49
CA ALA A 378 2.62 -13.67 -23.18
C ALA A 378 1.72 -13.58 -24.42
N ARG A 379 2.18 -12.85 -25.46
CA ARG A 379 1.48 -12.74 -26.75
C ARG A 379 1.43 -14.07 -27.53
N GLN A 380 2.36 -15.00 -27.29
CA GLN A 380 2.39 -16.34 -27.89
C GLN A 380 1.51 -17.35 -27.13
N GLY A 381 0.97 -16.99 -25.97
CA GLY A 381 0.27 -17.88 -25.05
C GLY A 381 1.17 -18.26 -23.88
N LEU A 382 0.92 -17.62 -22.73
CA LEU A 382 1.55 -17.98 -21.45
C LEU A 382 0.66 -19.00 -20.72
N ALA A 383 1.23 -20.13 -20.31
CA ALA A 383 0.57 -21.15 -19.51
C ALA A 383 1.06 -21.11 -18.04
N GLU A 384 0.30 -21.69 -17.11
CA GLU A 384 0.72 -21.79 -15.70
C GLU A 384 2.05 -22.57 -15.55
N ASP A 385 2.27 -23.59 -16.39
CA ASP A 385 3.49 -24.40 -16.43
C ASP A 385 4.74 -23.61 -16.85
N ASP A 386 4.60 -22.42 -17.43
CA ASP A 386 5.73 -21.58 -17.85
C ASP A 386 6.39 -20.85 -16.67
N PHE A 387 5.66 -20.63 -15.55
CA PHE A 387 6.10 -19.80 -14.42
C PHE A 387 5.87 -20.41 -13.02
N MET A 388 4.89 -21.28 -12.84
CA MET A 388 4.58 -21.93 -11.55
C MET A 388 4.85 -23.43 -11.68
N PRO A 389 5.56 -24.11 -10.78
CA PRO A 389 5.62 -25.57 -10.79
C PRO A 389 4.29 -26.21 -10.38
N ALA A 390 4.14 -27.51 -10.61
CA ALA A 390 3.10 -28.30 -9.94
C ALA A 390 3.29 -28.22 -8.42
N ILE A 391 2.23 -28.34 -7.63
CA ILE A 391 2.28 -28.27 -6.16
C ILE A 391 2.28 -29.65 -5.48
N ASP A 392 2.07 -30.72 -6.26
CA ASP A 392 1.96 -32.08 -5.76
C ASP A 392 3.20 -32.51 -4.96
N GLY A 393 2.94 -33.19 -3.85
CA GLY A 393 3.96 -33.67 -2.90
C GLY A 393 4.60 -32.59 -2.01
N LEU A 394 4.09 -31.36 -2.00
CA LEU A 394 4.51 -30.34 -1.01
C LEU A 394 3.73 -30.51 0.30
N PRO A 395 4.37 -30.43 1.49
CA PRO A 395 3.65 -30.52 2.76
C PRO A 395 2.80 -29.27 3.04
N GLU A 396 1.60 -29.45 3.58
CA GLU A 396 0.63 -28.38 3.85
C GLU A 396 -0.17 -28.65 5.14
N GLY A 397 -0.87 -27.63 5.64
CA GLY A 397 -1.71 -27.75 6.85
C GLY A 397 -0.92 -27.92 8.15
N ILE A 398 0.33 -27.48 8.18
CA ILE A 398 1.22 -27.66 9.33
C ILE A 398 0.91 -26.57 10.36
N ASP A 399 0.41 -26.94 11.53
CA ASP A 399 0.18 -25.98 12.62
C ASP A 399 1.50 -25.37 13.16
N GLN A 400 1.39 -24.28 13.93
CA GLN A 400 2.56 -23.54 14.41
C GLN A 400 3.47 -24.35 15.36
N GLN A 401 2.90 -25.27 16.15
CA GLN A 401 3.66 -26.11 17.09
C GLN A 401 4.39 -27.23 16.34
N THR A 402 3.71 -27.89 15.41
CA THR A 402 4.30 -28.89 14.51
C THR A 402 5.38 -28.25 13.62
N PHE A 403 5.17 -27.01 13.15
CA PHE A 403 6.18 -26.28 12.40
C PHE A 403 7.42 -25.96 13.26
N ALA A 404 7.22 -25.46 14.48
CA ALA A 404 8.33 -25.18 15.39
C ALA A 404 9.13 -26.45 15.74
N ALA A 405 8.46 -27.57 16.02
CA ALA A 405 9.11 -28.83 16.36
C ALA A 405 9.94 -29.43 15.19
N ASN A 406 9.37 -29.42 13.98
CA ASN A 406 9.93 -30.15 12.84
C ASN A 406 10.76 -29.30 11.87
N PHE A 407 10.68 -27.96 11.94
CA PHE A 407 11.33 -27.06 10.97
C PHE A 407 12.08 -25.87 11.58
N SER A 408 12.18 -25.76 12.92
CA SER A 408 12.98 -24.73 13.59
C SER A 408 14.21 -25.31 14.32
N GLY A 409 15.14 -24.44 14.72
CA GLY A 409 16.36 -24.84 15.44
C GLY A 409 17.22 -25.82 14.64
N THR A 410 17.63 -26.93 15.26
CA THR A 410 18.44 -27.98 14.62
C THR A 410 17.77 -28.66 13.44
N SER A 411 16.44 -28.60 13.31
CA SER A 411 15.67 -29.17 12.19
C SER A 411 15.63 -28.27 10.94
N GLN A 412 16.33 -27.13 10.97
CA GLN A 412 16.39 -26.18 9.83
C GLN A 412 16.91 -26.84 8.53
N ALA A 413 17.72 -27.90 8.61
CA ALA A 413 18.22 -28.62 7.44
C ALA A 413 17.09 -29.24 6.58
N ASP A 414 16.02 -29.73 7.21
CA ASP A 414 14.88 -30.32 6.50
C ASP A 414 14.02 -29.26 5.83
N TYR A 415 13.78 -28.14 6.53
CA TYR A 415 13.16 -26.95 5.97
C TYR A 415 13.91 -26.46 4.72
N GLN A 416 15.23 -26.26 4.83
CA GLN A 416 16.07 -25.78 3.73
C GLN A 416 16.10 -26.77 2.55
N ARG A 417 16.01 -28.08 2.80
CA ARG A 417 15.94 -29.10 1.73
C ARG A 417 14.65 -28.99 0.92
N ILE A 418 13.50 -28.77 1.57
CA ILE A 418 12.21 -28.58 0.90
C ILE A 418 12.20 -27.24 0.14
N ILE A 419 12.70 -26.17 0.77
CA ILE A 419 12.87 -24.84 0.15
C ILE A 419 13.75 -24.90 -1.11
N ALA A 420 14.89 -25.59 -1.06
CA ALA A 420 15.75 -25.80 -2.23
C ALA A 420 15.13 -26.74 -3.28
N HIS A 421 14.27 -27.69 -2.89
CA HIS A 421 13.49 -28.51 -3.82
C HIS A 421 12.43 -27.70 -4.57
N ILE A 422 11.76 -26.78 -3.86
CA ILE A 422 10.84 -25.79 -4.45
C ILE A 422 11.60 -24.91 -5.45
N ASP A 423 12.76 -24.37 -5.08
CA ASP A 423 13.57 -23.53 -5.99
C ASP A 423 13.93 -24.27 -7.27
N ARG A 424 14.45 -25.51 -7.17
CA ARG A 424 14.77 -26.32 -8.37
C ARG A 424 13.55 -26.58 -9.25
N ARG A 425 12.35 -26.77 -8.67
CA ARG A 425 11.10 -26.93 -9.44
C ARG A 425 10.70 -25.62 -10.15
N ILE A 426 10.94 -24.47 -9.51
CA ILE A 426 10.72 -23.12 -10.07
C ILE A 426 11.75 -22.84 -11.17
N ASP A 427 13.05 -22.90 -10.91
CA ASP A 427 14.08 -22.59 -11.90
C ASP A 427 14.02 -23.53 -13.13
N ALA A 428 13.46 -24.74 -13.00
CA ALA A 428 13.17 -25.63 -14.12
C ALA A 428 11.95 -25.24 -14.99
N ARG A 429 11.22 -24.15 -14.68
CA ARG A 429 10.11 -23.63 -15.49
C ARG A 429 10.64 -22.92 -16.74
N ARG A 430 9.84 -22.88 -17.82
CA ARG A 430 10.27 -22.33 -19.12
C ARG A 430 10.80 -20.90 -19.03
N LEU A 431 10.11 -20.01 -18.32
CA LEU A 431 10.53 -18.61 -18.22
C LEU A 431 11.88 -18.41 -17.52
N PHE A 432 12.25 -19.32 -16.61
CA PHE A 432 13.42 -19.17 -15.73
C PHE A 432 14.64 -20.01 -16.15
N ARG A 433 14.47 -21.01 -17.04
CA ARG A 433 15.59 -21.78 -17.63
C ARG A 433 16.36 -21.02 -18.72
N GLU A 434 15.75 -19.99 -19.28
CA GLU A 434 16.27 -19.17 -20.39
C GLU A 434 16.75 -17.80 -19.87
N LEU A 435 17.34 -17.78 -18.65
CA LEU A 435 17.88 -16.62 -17.94
C LEU A 435 19.39 -16.77 -17.70
#